data_AF-A0A316ZF69-F1
#
_entry.id   AF-A0A316ZF69-F1
#
_cell.length_a   1.000
_cell.length_b   1.000
_cell.length_c   1.000
_cell.angle_alpha   90.00
_cell.angle_beta   90.00
_cell.angle_gamma   90.00
#
_symmetry.space_group_name_H-M   'P 1'
#
loop_
_entity.id
_entity.type
_entity.pdbx_description
1 polymer ?
#
loop_
_entity_poly.entity_id
_entity_poly.type
_entity_poly.pdbx_seq_one_letter_code
_entity_poly.pdbx_strand_id
1 'polypeptide(L)'
;SSNPGGTPVGGSQFYALTPFDLRPALTVTLAYDVFVPASFEYVQGGKLPGLYGGREECSGGDEAADCWSARFMWRTDGEGEVYLYVPQDRQDPSICDVPPKSVCDSSYGVSLGRGSFHFTRGAWTSLSQTIFLGSGTKPDGSIRVSANGKQVLSFNKVLYPSAHKGLFFST
;
A
#
# COMPACT_ATOMS: atom_id res chain seq x y z
N SER A 1 -5.01 -7.15 -7.93
CA SER A 1 -6.36 -6.73 -8.30
C SER A 1 -7.10 -7.97 -8.74
N SER A 2 -8.03 -8.46 -7.93
CA SER A 2 -8.99 -9.42 -8.50
C SER A 2 -9.81 -8.67 -9.55
N ASN A 3 -9.89 -9.24 -10.76
CA ASN A 3 -10.87 -8.82 -11.76
C ASN A 3 -11.74 -10.04 -12.08
N PRO A 4 -12.66 -10.43 -11.17
CA PRO A 4 -13.46 -11.63 -11.34
C PRO A 4 -14.42 -11.55 -12.53
N GLY A 5 -14.74 -10.34 -13.02
CA GLY A 5 -15.51 -10.12 -14.24
C GLY A 5 -14.67 -9.97 -15.52
N GLY A 6 -13.34 -10.03 -15.42
CA GLY A 6 -12.43 -9.92 -16.56
C GLY A 6 -12.34 -11.21 -17.38
N THR A 7 -12.00 -11.08 -18.66
CA THR A 7 -11.60 -12.22 -19.51
C THR A 7 -10.18 -11.98 -20.04
N PRO A 8 -9.20 -12.82 -19.69
CA PRO A 8 -9.28 -13.93 -18.72
C PRO A 8 -9.51 -13.43 -17.28
N VAL A 9 -10.09 -14.29 -16.44
CA VAL A 9 -10.19 -14.05 -14.99
C VAL A 9 -8.77 -13.99 -14.42
N GLY A 10 -8.48 -12.94 -13.67
CA GLY A 10 -7.13 -12.68 -13.18
C GLY A 10 -7.11 -12.23 -11.72
N GLY A 11 -6.01 -12.59 -11.06
CA GLY A 11 -5.69 -12.15 -9.72
C GLY A 11 -6.36 -12.96 -8.60
N SER A 12 -6.02 -12.59 -7.37
CA SER A 12 -6.56 -13.16 -6.14
C SER A 12 -6.65 -12.06 -5.08
N GLN A 13 -7.71 -12.12 -4.26
CA GLN A 13 -7.92 -11.16 -3.19
C GLN A 13 -8.49 -11.83 -1.95
N PHE A 14 -7.93 -11.50 -0.78
CA PHE A 14 -8.45 -11.89 0.53
C PHE A 14 -7.87 -11.00 1.64
N TYR A 15 -8.59 -10.94 2.77
CA TYR A 15 -8.07 -10.40 4.02
C TYR A 15 -7.59 -11.56 4.89
N ALA A 16 -6.40 -11.42 5.47
CA ALA A 16 -5.83 -12.40 6.38
C ALA A 16 -5.53 -11.75 7.73
N LEU A 17 -6.04 -12.38 8.79
CA LEU A 17 -5.62 -12.10 10.15
C LEU A 17 -4.32 -12.85 10.42
N THR A 18 -3.48 -12.27 11.28
CA THR A 18 -2.27 -12.96 11.75
C THR A 18 -2.59 -13.89 12.93
N PRO A 19 -1.71 -14.85 13.25
CA PRO A 19 -1.83 -15.66 14.47
C PRO A 19 -1.85 -14.85 15.78
N PHE A 20 -1.44 -13.58 15.72
CA PHE A 20 -1.47 -12.64 16.82
C PHE A 20 -2.48 -11.53 16.55
N ASP A 21 -3.06 -10.96 17.60
CA ASP A 21 -3.89 -9.76 17.49
C ASP A 21 -3.01 -8.52 17.29
N LEU A 22 -3.12 -7.86 16.14
CA LEU A 22 -2.34 -6.67 15.81
C LEU A 22 -2.94 -5.39 16.39
N ARG A 23 -4.19 -5.39 16.88
CA ARG A 23 -4.87 -4.18 17.33
C ARG A 23 -4.12 -3.40 18.43
N PRO A 24 -3.44 -4.04 19.39
CA PRO A 24 -2.65 -3.32 20.40
C PRO A 24 -1.32 -2.76 19.87
N ALA A 25 -0.84 -3.18 18.70
CA ALA A 25 0.43 -2.75 18.17
C ALA A 25 0.33 -1.33 17.59
N LEU A 26 1.31 -0.47 17.90
CA LEU A 26 1.42 0.83 17.24
C LEU A 26 2.23 0.75 15.94
N THR A 27 3.23 -0.14 15.90
CA THR A 27 4.11 -0.32 14.75
C THR A 27 4.06 -1.77 14.28
N VAL A 28 3.78 -1.96 12.99
CA VAL A 28 3.78 -3.28 12.35
C VAL A 28 4.60 -3.21 11.07
N THR A 29 5.40 -4.25 10.83
CA THR A 29 6.13 -4.44 9.57
C THR A 29 5.60 -5.67 8.85
N LEU A 30 5.26 -5.49 7.58
CA LEU A 30 5.03 -6.57 6.62
C LEU A 30 6.25 -6.65 5.69
N ALA A 31 6.75 -7.86 5.45
CA ALA A 31 7.81 -8.09 4.47
C ALA A 31 7.55 -9.37 3.68
N TYR A 32 7.87 -9.35 2.39
CA TYR A 32 7.74 -10.49 1.48
C TYR A 32 8.56 -10.25 0.20
N ASP A 33 8.85 -11.33 -0.52
CA ASP A 33 9.55 -11.27 -1.80
C ASP A 33 8.57 -11.45 -2.97
N VAL A 34 8.80 -10.73 -4.07
CA VAL A 34 8.02 -10.86 -5.31
C VAL A 34 8.97 -11.20 -6.46
N PHE A 35 8.70 -12.30 -7.16
CA PHE A 35 9.36 -12.62 -8.42
C PHE A 35 8.50 -12.15 -9.59
N VAL A 36 9.08 -11.37 -10.50
CA VAL A 36 8.41 -10.99 -11.75
C VAL A 36 9.03 -11.79 -12.91
N PRO A 37 8.26 -12.61 -13.65
CA PRO A 37 8.79 -13.36 -14.80
C PRO A 37 9.41 -12.45 -15.87
N ALA A 38 10.37 -12.99 -16.62
CA ALA A 38 11.05 -12.26 -17.70
C ALA A 38 10.08 -11.75 -18.79
N SER A 39 8.99 -12.47 -19.02
CA SER A 39 7.94 -12.17 -20.00
C SER A 39 6.76 -11.38 -19.44
N PHE A 40 6.82 -10.91 -18.20
CA PHE A 40 5.70 -10.20 -17.57
C PHE A 40 5.45 -8.84 -18.24
N GLU A 41 4.21 -8.54 -18.58
CA GLU A 41 3.81 -7.24 -19.12
C GLU A 41 3.16 -6.38 -18.03
N TYR A 42 3.80 -5.27 -17.65
CA TYR A 42 3.29 -4.40 -16.57
C TYR A 42 2.01 -3.64 -16.94
N VAL A 43 1.79 -3.41 -18.24
CA VAL A 43 0.67 -2.64 -18.80
C VAL A 43 0.54 -1.28 -18.09
N GLN A 44 -0.58 -1.02 -17.41
CA GLN A 44 -0.85 0.24 -16.69
C GLN A 44 -0.60 0.11 -15.18
N GLY A 45 -0.29 -1.10 -14.70
CA GLY A 45 -0.10 -1.38 -13.28
C GLY A 45 -1.05 -2.42 -12.70
N GLY A 46 -0.82 -2.75 -11.43
CA GLY A 46 -1.61 -3.70 -10.66
C GLY A 46 -1.29 -3.61 -9.17
N LYS A 47 -2.05 -4.34 -8.35
CA LYS A 47 -1.96 -4.27 -6.88
C LYS A 47 -1.10 -5.40 -6.36
N LEU A 48 -0.49 -5.18 -5.20
CA LEU A 48 0.26 -6.17 -4.44
C LEU A 48 -0.18 -6.11 -2.97
N PRO A 49 0.13 -7.15 -2.18
CA PRO A 49 -0.30 -7.24 -0.79
C PRO A 49 0.15 -6.06 0.07
N GLY A 50 -0.61 -5.79 1.14
CA GLY A 50 -0.35 -4.69 2.04
C GLY A 50 -0.99 -4.83 3.41
N LEU A 51 -0.72 -3.91 4.32
CA LEU A 51 -1.33 -3.86 5.65
C LEU A 51 -2.65 -3.10 5.55
N TYR A 52 -3.58 -3.43 6.44
CA TYR A 52 -4.83 -2.70 6.61
C TYR A 52 -5.24 -2.63 8.08
N GLY A 53 -6.12 -1.68 8.37
CA GLY A 53 -6.70 -1.47 9.70
C GLY A 53 -8.14 -0.96 9.63
N GLY A 54 -8.85 -1.10 10.75
CA GLY A 54 -10.29 -0.81 10.83
C GLY A 54 -11.14 -1.89 10.14
N ARG A 55 -12.20 -1.47 9.45
CA ARG A 55 -13.03 -2.40 8.65
C ARG A 55 -12.33 -2.86 7.36
N GLU A 56 -12.85 -3.94 6.80
CA GLU A 56 -12.45 -4.43 5.48
C GLU A 56 -13.04 -3.53 4.37
N GLU A 57 -12.68 -3.83 3.12
CA GLU A 57 -13.16 -3.13 1.92
C GLU A 57 -12.76 -1.64 1.84
N CYS A 58 -11.73 -1.23 2.58
CA CYS A 58 -11.13 0.10 2.52
C CYS A 58 -10.35 0.33 1.19
N SER A 59 -11.08 0.36 0.08
CA SER A 59 -10.59 0.37 -1.29
C SER A 59 -11.71 0.74 -2.28
N GLY A 60 -11.41 0.87 -3.58
CA GLY A 60 -12.44 0.98 -4.62
C GLY A 60 -13.20 2.32 -4.65
N GLY A 61 -12.58 3.37 -4.11
CA GLY A 61 -13.20 4.70 -3.98
C GLY A 61 -13.86 4.98 -2.63
N ASP A 62 -13.65 4.09 -1.66
CA ASP A 62 -14.04 4.33 -0.27
C ASP A 62 -13.33 5.57 0.33
N GLU A 63 -14.08 6.40 1.06
CA GLU A 63 -13.58 7.61 1.73
C GLU A 63 -12.61 7.33 2.89
N ALA A 64 -12.57 6.08 3.38
CA ALA A 64 -11.69 5.61 4.44
C ALA A 64 -11.84 6.38 5.77
N ALA A 65 -13.07 6.76 6.13
CA ALA A 65 -13.35 7.51 7.37
C ALA A 65 -12.98 6.75 8.66
N ASP A 66 -13.14 5.42 8.66
CA ASP A 66 -13.00 4.51 9.80
C ASP A 66 -12.10 3.29 9.51
N CYS A 67 -11.32 3.36 8.43
CA CYS A 67 -10.40 2.29 8.03
C CYS A 67 -9.22 2.86 7.26
N TRP A 68 -8.25 2.01 6.94
CA TRP A 68 -7.17 2.36 6.02
C TRP A 68 -6.59 1.10 5.37
N SER A 69 -5.99 1.27 4.19
CA SER A 69 -5.17 0.22 3.56
C SER A 69 -3.93 0.79 2.90
N ALA A 70 -2.78 0.14 3.10
CA ALA A 70 -1.50 0.51 2.51
C ALA A 70 -0.98 -0.69 1.71
N ARG A 71 -1.41 -0.76 0.45
CA ARG A 71 -0.99 -1.79 -0.50
C ARG A 71 0.17 -1.30 -1.34
N PHE A 72 0.94 -2.22 -1.88
CA PHE A 72 1.86 -1.88 -2.96
C PHE A 72 1.13 -1.89 -4.29
N MET A 73 1.63 -1.12 -5.26
CA MET A 73 1.25 -1.24 -6.67
C MET A 73 2.50 -1.24 -7.54
N TRP A 74 2.44 -1.97 -8.65
CA TRP A 74 3.32 -1.71 -9.79
C TRP A 74 2.59 -0.80 -10.78
N ARG A 75 3.37 -0.09 -11.59
CA ARG A 75 2.92 0.73 -12.71
C ARG A 75 3.64 0.31 -13.98
N THR A 76 3.43 1.06 -15.06
CA THR A 76 4.18 0.91 -16.31
C THR A 76 5.68 0.86 -16.04
N ASP A 77 6.40 0.07 -16.82
CA ASP A 77 7.85 -0.16 -16.71
C ASP A 77 8.34 -0.71 -15.35
N GLY A 78 7.42 -1.23 -14.53
CA GLY A 78 7.74 -1.85 -13.25
C GLY A 78 7.97 -0.85 -12.13
N GLU A 79 7.63 0.44 -12.30
CA GLU A 79 7.68 1.43 -11.23
C GLU A 79 6.82 0.97 -10.04
N GLY A 80 7.40 0.99 -8.84
CA GLY A 80 6.74 0.68 -7.59
C GLY A 80 6.18 1.92 -6.89
N GLU A 81 5.04 1.77 -6.22
CA GLU A 81 4.45 2.79 -5.35
C GLU A 81 3.77 2.14 -4.13
N VAL A 82 3.53 2.94 -3.10
CA VAL A 82 2.48 2.62 -2.12
C VAL A 82 1.18 3.20 -2.64
N TYR A 83 0.11 2.42 -2.57
CA TYR A 83 -1.24 2.83 -2.89
C TYR A 83 -2.08 2.82 -1.62
N LEU A 84 -2.36 4.03 -1.12
CA LEU A 84 -2.84 4.28 0.23
C LEU A 84 -4.30 4.75 0.22
N TYR A 85 -5.15 4.05 0.96
CA TYR A 85 -6.49 4.53 1.34
C TYR A 85 -6.45 5.00 2.78
N VAL A 86 -6.73 6.29 2.97
CA VAL A 86 -6.79 7.04 4.23
C VAL A 86 -7.78 8.20 4.04
N PRO A 87 -8.33 8.81 5.10
CA PRO A 87 -9.23 9.95 4.96
C PRO A 87 -8.44 11.16 4.45
N GLN A 88 -8.50 11.41 3.14
CA GLN A 88 -7.62 12.35 2.43
C GLN A 88 -7.81 13.80 2.89
N ASP A 89 -9.04 14.20 3.19
CA ASP A 89 -9.41 15.52 3.71
C ASP A 89 -8.79 15.85 5.08
N ARG A 90 -8.34 14.82 5.80
CA ARG A 90 -7.71 14.93 7.13
C ARG A 90 -6.19 14.71 7.12
N GLN A 91 -5.58 14.51 5.95
CA GLN A 91 -4.13 14.34 5.84
C GLN A 91 -3.39 15.69 5.79
N ASP A 92 -2.09 15.67 6.10
CA ASP A 92 -1.22 16.79 5.76
C ASP A 92 -1.10 16.89 4.22
N PRO A 93 -1.34 18.07 3.60
CA PRO A 93 -1.33 18.21 2.14
C PRO A 93 -0.03 17.75 1.47
N SER A 94 1.10 17.77 2.18
CA SER A 94 2.39 17.31 1.66
C SER A 94 2.43 15.81 1.33
N ILE A 95 1.42 15.03 1.73
CA ILE A 95 1.27 13.64 1.28
C ILE A 95 1.19 13.52 -0.25
N CYS A 96 0.68 14.56 -0.92
CA CYS A 96 0.56 14.61 -2.39
C CYS A 96 1.88 14.98 -3.09
N ASP A 97 2.90 15.42 -2.34
CA ASP A 97 4.17 15.92 -2.87
C ASP A 97 5.36 14.98 -2.54
N VAL A 98 5.10 13.81 -1.95
CA VAL A 98 6.17 12.88 -1.58
C VAL A 98 6.91 12.40 -2.85
N PRO A 99 8.25 12.57 -2.93
CA PRO A 99 9.02 12.19 -4.10
C PRO A 99 9.10 10.66 -4.28
N PRO A 100 9.44 10.17 -5.49
CA PRO A 100 9.70 10.97 -6.70
C PRO A 100 8.43 11.46 -7.41
N LYS A 101 7.28 10.83 -7.14
CA LYS A 101 5.98 11.27 -7.64
C LYS A 101 4.86 10.77 -6.74
N SER A 102 4.02 11.67 -6.25
CA SER A 102 2.79 11.31 -5.56
C SER A 102 1.58 11.93 -6.25
N VAL A 103 0.45 11.25 -6.17
CA VAL A 103 -0.80 11.66 -6.83
C VAL A 103 -1.94 11.41 -5.86
N CYS A 104 -2.60 12.49 -5.44
CA CYS A 104 -3.86 12.45 -4.73
C CYS A 104 -4.99 12.58 -5.74
N ASP A 105 -5.92 11.63 -5.69
CA ASP A 105 -7.11 11.61 -6.54
C ASP A 105 -8.33 11.60 -5.62
N SER A 106 -9.31 12.47 -5.89
CA SER A 106 -10.52 12.58 -5.05
C SER A 106 -11.42 11.35 -5.08
N SER A 107 -11.31 10.52 -6.11
CA SER A 107 -12.16 9.35 -6.33
C SER A 107 -11.52 8.04 -5.88
N TYR A 108 -10.22 8.02 -5.59
CA TYR A 108 -9.45 6.79 -5.36
C TYR A 108 -8.34 6.97 -4.31
N GLY A 109 -7.57 5.91 -4.05
CA GLY A 109 -6.43 5.96 -3.13
C GLY A 109 -5.29 6.86 -3.64
N VAL A 110 -4.45 7.30 -2.70
CA VAL A 110 -3.25 8.11 -2.96
C VAL A 110 -2.13 7.22 -3.50
N SER A 111 -1.57 7.56 -4.66
CA SER A 111 -0.28 7.02 -5.10
C SER A 111 0.83 7.76 -4.38
N LEU A 112 1.63 7.06 -3.58
CA LEU A 112 2.72 7.62 -2.80
C LEU A 112 4.08 7.13 -3.32
N GLY A 113 4.91 8.08 -3.75
CA GLY A 113 6.29 7.84 -4.21
C GLY A 113 6.43 6.84 -5.36
N ARG A 114 5.57 6.94 -6.36
CA ARG A 114 5.66 6.15 -7.60
C ARG A 114 7.02 6.32 -8.26
N GLY A 115 7.70 5.20 -8.52
CA GLY A 115 9.04 5.15 -9.09
C GLY A 115 10.17 5.18 -8.05
N SER A 116 9.85 5.19 -6.75
CA SER A 116 10.86 5.13 -5.67
C SER A 116 11.63 3.80 -5.64
N PHE A 117 11.04 2.74 -6.18
CA PHE A 117 11.67 1.44 -6.44
C PHE A 117 11.10 0.85 -7.72
N HIS A 118 11.72 -0.23 -8.22
CA HIS A 118 11.28 -0.91 -9.44
C HIS A 118 11.21 -2.41 -9.21
N PHE A 119 10.23 -3.04 -9.85
CA PHE A 119 10.17 -4.49 -10.02
C PHE A 119 10.90 -4.84 -11.29
N THR A 120 12.00 -5.59 -11.19
CA THR A 120 12.78 -6.01 -12.37
C THR A 120 12.27 -7.36 -12.88
N ARG A 121 11.99 -7.44 -14.19
CA ARG A 121 11.64 -8.71 -14.84
C ARG A 121 12.79 -9.71 -14.72
N GLY A 122 12.45 -10.98 -14.51
CA GLY A 122 13.39 -12.08 -14.31
C GLY A 122 14.10 -12.08 -12.94
N ALA A 123 13.64 -11.28 -11.98
CA ALA A 123 14.30 -11.14 -10.68
C ALA A 123 13.32 -11.10 -9.51
N TRP A 124 13.84 -11.44 -8.32
CA TRP A 124 13.17 -11.22 -7.05
C TRP A 124 13.35 -9.76 -6.60
N THR A 125 12.31 -9.21 -5.99
CA THR A 125 12.34 -7.94 -5.27
C THR A 125 11.87 -8.19 -3.84
N SER A 126 12.75 -7.95 -2.86
CA SER A 126 12.40 -8.01 -1.44
C SER A 126 11.78 -6.71 -1.00
N LEU A 127 10.52 -6.76 -0.54
CA LEU A 127 9.79 -5.60 -0.06
C LEU A 127 9.57 -5.66 1.44
N SER A 128 9.65 -4.51 2.10
CA SER A 128 9.06 -4.33 3.42
C SER A 128 8.34 -2.99 3.52
N GLN A 129 7.25 -2.97 4.28
CA GLN A 129 6.61 -1.76 4.73
C GLN A 129 6.43 -1.79 6.24
N THR A 130 6.79 -0.69 6.89
CA THR A 130 6.59 -0.46 8.30
C THR A 130 5.62 0.69 8.47
N ILE A 131 4.54 0.45 9.20
CA ILE A 131 3.53 1.46 9.51
C ILE A 131 3.51 1.70 11.01
N PHE A 132 3.66 2.97 11.39
CA PHE A 132 3.40 3.46 12.74
C PHE A 132 2.10 4.27 12.72
N LEU A 133 1.12 3.91 13.55
CA LEU A 133 -0.21 4.50 13.51
C LEU A 133 -0.27 5.96 13.97
N GLY A 134 0.64 6.38 14.85
CA GLY A 134 0.52 7.66 15.53
C GLY A 134 -0.62 7.66 16.56
N SER A 135 -1.25 8.81 16.73
CA SER A 135 -2.32 9.03 17.71
C SER A 135 -3.72 8.65 17.21
N GLY A 136 -3.89 8.47 15.89
CA GLY A 136 -5.18 8.24 15.23
C GLY A 136 -6.10 9.45 15.11
N THR A 137 -5.69 10.62 15.61
CA THR A 137 -6.52 11.84 15.60
C THR A 137 -5.95 12.97 14.74
N LYS A 138 -4.65 12.94 14.46
CA LYS A 138 -3.93 13.90 13.62
C LYS A 138 -2.87 13.19 12.75
N PRO A 139 -2.29 13.86 11.73
CA PRO A 139 -1.27 13.27 10.86
C PRO A 139 0.10 13.14 11.54
N ASP A 140 0.21 12.25 12.53
CA ASP A 140 1.44 11.97 13.29
C ASP A 140 1.87 10.49 13.23
N GLY A 141 1.25 9.70 12.35
CA GLY A 141 1.72 8.37 11.96
C GLY A 141 2.74 8.42 10.82
N SER A 142 3.35 7.28 10.52
CA SER A 142 4.35 7.18 9.45
C SER A 142 4.26 5.87 8.67
N ILE A 143 4.75 5.92 7.43
CA ILE A 143 5.03 4.76 6.59
C ILE A 143 6.48 4.82 6.12
N ARG A 144 7.17 3.68 6.18
CA ARG A 144 8.50 3.47 5.62
C ARG A 144 8.48 2.25 4.73
N VAL A 145 9.13 2.35 3.57
CA VAL A 145 9.26 1.23 2.63
C VAL A 145 10.73 0.99 2.36
N SER A 146 11.11 -0.28 2.37
CA SER A 146 12.39 -0.74 1.86
C SER A 146 12.20 -1.69 0.69
N ALA A 147 13.04 -1.55 -0.33
CA ALA A 147 13.15 -2.47 -1.45
C ALA A 147 14.60 -2.96 -1.54
N ASN A 148 14.80 -4.28 -1.60
CA ASN A 148 16.10 -4.94 -1.64
C ASN A 148 17.05 -4.43 -0.53
N GLY A 149 16.52 -4.30 0.70
CA GLY A 149 17.26 -3.87 1.88
C GLY A 149 17.56 -2.37 1.98
N LYS A 150 17.20 -1.56 0.98
CA LYS A 150 17.38 -0.10 0.99
C LYS A 150 16.05 0.61 1.26
N GLN A 151 16.04 1.59 2.16
CA GLN A 151 14.88 2.46 2.33
C GLN A 151 14.67 3.30 1.06
N VAL A 152 13.49 3.18 0.46
CA VAL A 152 13.13 3.84 -0.81
C VAL A 152 12.05 4.91 -0.60
N LEU A 153 11.26 4.80 0.46
CA LEU A 153 10.24 5.78 0.82
C LEU A 153 10.13 5.91 2.33
N SER A 154 9.95 7.14 2.80
CA SER A 154 9.61 7.44 4.19
C SER A 154 8.76 8.70 4.24
N PHE A 155 7.58 8.62 4.84
CA PHE A 155 6.70 9.74 5.08
C PHE A 155 6.10 9.64 6.48
N ASN A 156 6.11 10.75 7.23
CA ASN A 156 5.85 10.75 8.68
C ASN A 156 4.70 11.67 9.11
N LYS A 157 3.79 11.98 8.17
CA LYS A 157 2.61 12.78 8.45
C LYS A 157 1.35 12.12 7.91
N VAL A 158 1.10 10.89 8.34
CA VAL A 158 -0.09 10.12 7.95
C VAL A 158 -1.04 10.00 9.14
N LEU A 159 -2.32 10.29 8.93
CA LEU A 159 -3.38 9.97 9.88
C LEU A 159 -3.98 8.61 9.53
N TYR A 160 -3.83 7.64 10.43
CA TYR A 160 -4.50 6.34 10.36
C TYR A 160 -5.68 6.31 11.35
N PRO A 161 -6.94 6.25 10.89
CA PRO A 161 -8.10 6.42 11.77
C PRO A 161 -8.43 5.19 12.62
N SER A 162 -7.65 4.11 12.54
CA SER A 162 -7.96 2.82 13.17
C SER A 162 -6.73 1.98 13.42
N ALA A 163 -6.87 1.04 14.37
CA ALA A 163 -5.83 0.07 14.70
C ALA A 163 -5.51 -0.89 13.54
N HIS A 164 -4.30 -1.46 13.54
CA HIS A 164 -3.92 -2.54 12.62
C HIS A 164 -4.89 -3.72 12.77
N LYS A 165 -5.28 -4.34 11.65
CA LYS A 165 -6.12 -5.54 11.66
C LYS A 165 -5.44 -6.74 11.00
N GLY A 166 -4.71 -6.53 9.90
CA GLY A 166 -4.01 -7.64 9.25
C GLY A 166 -3.41 -7.32 7.89
N LEU A 167 -3.32 -8.37 7.07
CA LEU A 167 -2.85 -8.34 5.69
C LEU A 167 -4.06 -8.25 4.73
N PHE A 168 -3.99 -7.31 3.80
CA PHE A 168 -4.85 -7.24 2.63
C PHE A 168 -4.06 -7.75 1.42
N PHE A 169 -4.27 -9.02 1.06
CA PHE A 169 -3.69 -9.60 -0.14
C PHE A 169 -4.57 -9.25 -1.35
N SER A 170 -3.99 -8.59 -2.36
CA SER A 170 -4.69 -8.28 -3.61
C SER A 170 -3.66 -8.20 -4.73
N THR A 171 -3.68 -9.14 -5.67
CA THR A 171 -2.84 -9.20 -6.88
C THR A 171 -3.65 -9.58 -8.09
#